data_AF-A0A6P3W044-F1
#
_entry.id   AF-A0A6P3W044-F1
#
_cell.length_a   1.000
_cell.length_b   1.000
_cell.length_c   1.000
_cell.angle_alpha   90.00
_cell.angle_beta   90.00
_cell.angle_gamma   90.00
#
_symmetry.space_group_name_H-M   'P 1'
#
loop_
_entity.id
_entity.type
_entity.pdbx_description
1 polymer ?
#
loop_
_entity_poly.entity_id
_entity_poly.type
_entity_poly.pdbx_seq_one_letter_code
_entity_poly.pdbx_strand_id
1 'polypeptide(L)'
;MTLGLVIVLFLLGELNAELGTTPNLKHIVIGRCYNYITLISPSSRYNCEGIWREFEEAVVRRTPCSVRVKDYKRMFQATPQTLPCDKLLFWSKTHDLVHSYSAATRRFWTLEDTLVGYMFNDLIWCGMEERDRGFNFSACPEWSECVNHPVYSLWKKASQNFAEAACGNITVILNGSLKDAFNRKSMFGGVELDSLNPRMVTHVNIKVVTNLEGPYIESCTQGSIVDLIKILHTRGFHWTCTDNDLTLMILQCMKNPKQYSCLTCSDSLLNRKRPVL
;
A
#
# COMPACT_ATOMS: atom_id res chain seq x y z
N MET A 1 -29.48 39.14 35.15
CA MET A 1 -28.59 38.01 35.51
C MET A 1 -28.35 37.18 34.27
N THR A 2 -27.31 37.54 33.51
CA THR A 2 -26.86 36.83 32.33
C THR A 2 -25.85 35.76 32.76
N LEU A 3 -26.24 34.49 32.75
CA LEU A 3 -25.29 33.38 32.91
C LEU A 3 -24.54 33.20 31.59
N GLY A 4 -23.28 33.62 31.56
CA GLY A 4 -22.35 33.32 30.48
C GLY A 4 -21.87 31.87 30.58
N LEU A 5 -22.16 31.07 29.55
CA LEU A 5 -21.59 29.75 29.36
C LEU A 5 -20.14 29.94 28.84
N VAL A 6 -19.15 29.72 29.70
CA VAL A 6 -17.75 29.63 29.27
C VAL A 6 -17.57 28.25 28.65
N ILE A 7 -17.71 28.18 27.32
CA ILE A 7 -17.28 27.03 26.53
C ILE A 7 -15.74 27.04 26.57
N VAL A 8 -15.17 26.22 27.45
CA VAL A 8 -13.75 25.89 27.39
C VAL A 8 -13.57 24.98 26.17
N LEU A 9 -13.31 25.61 25.02
CA LEU A 9 -12.69 24.98 23.88
C LEU A 9 -11.30 24.51 24.32
N PHE A 10 -11.22 23.29 24.85
CA PHE A 10 -9.96 22.55 24.80
C PHE A 10 -9.69 22.29 23.32
N LEU A 11 -8.91 23.20 22.75
CA LEU A 11 -8.09 22.96 21.58
C LEU A 11 -7.39 21.61 21.81
N LEU A 12 -7.88 20.57 21.13
CA LEU A 12 -7.05 19.42 20.81
C LEU A 12 -5.97 19.97 19.89
N GLY A 13 -4.94 20.57 20.48
CA GLY A 13 -3.67 20.71 19.80
C GLY A 13 -3.29 19.31 19.33
N GLU A 14 -2.98 19.18 18.05
CA GLU A 14 -2.31 18.01 17.52
C GLU A 14 -1.03 17.81 18.36
N LEU A 15 -1.15 16.96 19.37
CA LEU A 15 0.02 16.39 20.01
C LEU A 15 0.57 15.44 18.95
N ASN A 16 1.44 15.97 18.09
CA ASN A 16 2.34 15.18 17.25
C ASN A 16 3.25 14.40 18.20
N ALA A 17 2.70 13.35 18.81
CA ALA A 17 3.49 12.35 19.48
C ALA A 17 4.22 11.61 18.35
N GLU A 18 5.53 11.85 18.23
CA GLU A 18 6.41 10.99 17.46
C GLU A 18 6.14 9.54 17.90
N LEU A 19 5.43 8.77 17.07
CA LEU A 19 5.12 7.39 17.38
C LEU A 19 6.44 6.61 17.33
N GLY A 20 6.89 6.12 18.49
CA GLY A 20 8.01 5.20 18.56
C GLY A 20 7.72 3.86 17.87
N THR A 21 8.71 2.97 17.92
CA THR A 21 8.59 1.61 17.40
C THR A 21 7.33 0.92 17.93
N THR A 22 6.61 0.19 17.07
CA THR A 22 5.38 -0.51 17.43
C THR A 22 5.62 -1.45 18.63
N PRO A 23 4.83 -1.35 19.72
CA PRO A 23 4.95 -2.24 20.87
C PRO A 23 4.87 -3.71 20.46
N ASN A 24 5.69 -4.55 21.08
CA ASN A 24 5.78 -5.98 20.79
C ASN A 24 6.18 -6.33 19.34
N LEU A 25 6.91 -5.44 18.65
CA LEU A 25 7.31 -5.60 17.25
C LEU A 25 7.78 -7.03 16.90
N LYS A 26 8.72 -7.59 17.68
CA LYS A 26 9.24 -8.96 17.48
C LYS A 26 8.12 -10.00 17.44
N HIS A 27 7.25 -10.00 18.45
CA HIS A 27 6.16 -10.97 18.58
C HIS A 27 5.15 -10.84 17.44
N ILE A 28 4.82 -9.61 17.04
CA ILE A 28 3.90 -9.35 15.93
C ILE A 28 4.49 -9.86 14.62
N VAL A 29 5.73 -9.48 14.29
CA VAL A 29 6.38 -9.86 13.03
C VAL A 29 6.55 -11.38 12.92
N ILE A 30 7.02 -12.03 13.98
CA ILE A 30 7.19 -13.49 14.01
C ILE A 30 5.84 -14.19 13.96
N GLY A 31 4.84 -13.71 14.72
CA GLY A 31 3.48 -14.26 14.70
C GLY A 31 2.84 -14.18 13.31
N ARG A 32 2.98 -13.04 12.62
CA ARG A 32 2.52 -12.86 11.24
C ARG A 32 3.25 -13.76 10.26
N CYS A 33 4.56 -13.95 10.41
CA CYS A 33 5.32 -14.91 9.62
C CYS A 33 4.76 -16.34 9.79
N TYR A 34 4.56 -16.80 11.03
CA TYR A 34 4.00 -18.13 11.28
C TYR A 34 2.57 -18.27 10.74
N ASN A 35 1.74 -17.25 10.88
CA ASN A 35 0.41 -17.23 10.28
C ASN A 35 0.48 -17.39 8.76
N TYR A 36 1.35 -16.62 8.10
CA TYR A 36 1.54 -16.65 6.65
C TYR A 36 1.97 -18.04 6.16
N ILE A 37 3.01 -18.63 6.76
CA ILE A 37 3.53 -19.92 6.32
C ILE A 37 2.63 -21.09 6.69
N THR A 38 1.69 -20.92 7.61
CA THR A 38 0.77 -21.99 8.02
C THR A 38 -0.53 -21.94 7.22
N LEU A 39 -1.07 -20.73 7.00
CA LEU A 39 -2.43 -20.55 6.49
C LEU A 39 -2.49 -20.02 5.05
N ILE A 40 -1.49 -19.25 4.62
CA ILE A 40 -1.51 -18.56 3.31
C ILE A 40 -0.62 -19.31 2.31
N SER A 41 0.57 -19.72 2.74
CA SER A 41 1.53 -20.45 1.91
C SER A 41 2.11 -21.67 2.67
N PRO A 42 1.29 -22.71 2.92
CA PRO A 42 1.65 -23.88 3.72
C PRO A 42 2.84 -24.69 3.19
N SER A 43 3.16 -24.57 1.89
CA SER A 43 4.32 -25.23 1.28
C SER A 43 5.65 -24.51 1.56
N SER A 44 5.61 -23.28 2.05
CA SER A 44 6.79 -22.46 2.28
C SER A 44 7.51 -22.83 3.57
N ARG A 45 8.82 -23.01 3.51
CA ARG A 45 9.68 -23.35 4.67
C ARG A 45 10.57 -22.17 5.07
N TYR A 46 9.96 -21.05 5.45
CA TYR A 46 10.71 -19.89 5.93
C TYR A 46 11.10 -20.04 7.40
N ASN A 47 12.30 -19.56 7.75
CA ASN A 47 12.74 -19.48 9.14
C ASN A 47 12.35 -18.10 9.73
N CYS A 48 11.20 -18.02 10.39
CA CYS A 48 10.66 -16.76 10.91
C CYS A 48 11.61 -16.05 11.90
N GLU A 49 12.24 -16.79 12.82
CA GLU A 49 13.25 -16.24 13.74
C GLU A 49 14.50 -15.76 13.00
N GLY A 50 14.90 -16.49 11.95
CA GLY A 50 16.02 -16.10 11.09
C GLY A 50 15.74 -14.78 10.34
N ILE A 51 14.55 -14.65 9.76
CA ILE A 51 14.12 -13.41 9.07
C ILE A 51 14.07 -12.24 10.06
N TRP A 52 13.51 -12.45 11.25
CA TRP A 52 13.50 -11.45 12.32
C TRP A 52 14.93 -10.99 12.67
N ARG A 53 15.86 -11.92 12.86
CA ARG A 53 17.25 -11.59 13.20
C ARG A 53 17.92 -10.74 12.13
N GLU A 54 17.77 -11.10 10.85
CA GLU A 54 18.33 -10.30 9.75
C GLU A 54 17.68 -8.92 9.64
N PHE A 55 16.37 -8.82 9.92
CA PHE A 55 15.65 -7.54 10.01
C PHE A 55 16.17 -6.67 11.17
N GLU A 56 16.28 -7.25 12.36
CA GLU A 56 16.72 -6.57 13.57
C GLU A 56 18.13 -6.02 13.39
N GLU A 57 19.07 -6.83 12.90
CA GLU A 57 20.44 -6.41 12.62
C GLU A 57 20.50 -5.23 11.63
N ALA A 58 19.62 -5.19 10.63
CA ALA A 58 19.59 -4.10 9.65
C ALA A 58 19.19 -2.76 10.26
N VAL A 59 18.35 -2.78 11.32
CA VAL A 59 17.85 -1.58 11.99
C VAL A 59 18.74 -1.17 13.16
N VAL A 60 19.00 -2.07 14.11
CA VAL A 60 19.61 -1.71 15.41
C VAL A 60 21.10 -1.39 15.33
N ARG A 61 21.79 -1.85 14.27
CA ARG A 61 23.21 -1.53 14.02
C ARG A 61 23.43 -0.13 13.40
N ARG A 62 22.35 0.62 13.22
CA ARG A 62 22.32 1.92 12.53
C ARG A 62 21.61 2.94 13.40
N THR A 63 21.91 4.22 13.17
CA THR A 63 21.09 5.31 13.73
C THR A 63 19.83 5.48 12.87
N PRO A 64 18.72 6.03 13.41
CA PRO A 64 17.41 6.08 12.75
C PRO A 64 17.43 6.65 11.33
N CYS A 65 18.28 7.63 11.04
CA CYS A 65 18.36 8.25 9.71
C CYS A 65 19.50 7.75 8.82
N SER A 66 20.03 6.56 9.12
CA SER A 66 21.16 5.97 8.39
C SER A 66 20.90 4.55 7.86
N VAL A 67 19.66 4.05 7.94
CA VAL A 67 19.28 2.72 7.46
C VAL A 67 18.98 2.77 5.98
N ARG A 68 19.83 2.16 5.16
CA ARG A 68 19.74 2.17 3.69
C ARG A 68 19.05 0.90 3.19
N VAL A 69 18.47 0.97 1.99
CA VAL A 69 17.91 -0.18 1.25
C VAL A 69 18.82 -1.42 1.28
N LYS A 70 20.13 -1.23 1.10
CA LYS A 70 21.11 -2.34 1.07
C LYS A 70 21.29 -3.05 2.41
N ASP A 71 20.95 -2.41 3.52
CA ASP A 71 21.11 -2.99 4.85
C ASP A 71 20.11 -4.14 5.06
N TYR A 72 18.93 -4.08 4.43
CA TYR A 72 17.94 -5.16 4.42
C TYR A 72 18.28 -6.32 3.48
N LYS A 73 19.43 -6.30 2.78
CA LYS A 73 19.75 -7.31 1.75
C LYS A 73 19.66 -8.75 2.27
N ARG A 74 20.19 -9.02 3.46
CA ARG A 74 20.20 -10.37 4.04
C ARG A 74 18.79 -10.84 4.41
N MET A 75 17.96 -9.95 4.95
CA MET A 75 16.55 -10.22 5.24
C MET A 75 15.80 -10.64 3.96
N PHE A 76 15.97 -9.90 2.85
CA PHE A 76 15.33 -10.24 1.58
C PHE A 76 15.89 -11.52 0.93
N GLN A 77 17.16 -11.87 1.18
CA GLN A 77 17.73 -13.14 0.75
C GLN A 77 17.13 -14.33 1.52
N ALA A 78 16.64 -14.12 2.74
CA ALA A 78 15.97 -15.12 3.55
C ALA A 78 14.46 -15.29 3.22
N THR A 79 13.90 -14.42 2.36
CA THR A 79 12.48 -14.40 2.00
C THR A 79 12.21 -14.55 0.48
N PRO A 80 12.87 -15.49 -0.23
CA PRO A 80 12.60 -15.66 -1.65
C PRO A 80 11.15 -16.11 -1.86
N GLN A 81 10.39 -15.41 -2.70
CA GLN A 81 8.99 -15.72 -2.98
C GLN A 81 8.72 -15.64 -4.49
N THR A 82 8.00 -16.63 -5.02
CA THR A 82 7.44 -16.57 -6.37
C THR A 82 6.04 -15.99 -6.29
N LEU A 83 5.77 -14.96 -7.11
CA LEU A 83 4.46 -14.31 -7.15
C LEU A 83 3.66 -14.82 -8.37
N PRO A 84 2.32 -14.91 -8.25
CA PRO A 84 1.49 -15.37 -9.36
C PRO A 84 1.42 -14.32 -10.48
N CYS A 85 1.69 -14.73 -11.73
CA CYS A 85 1.45 -13.87 -12.89
C CYS A 85 -0.02 -13.47 -12.99
N ASP A 86 -0.29 -12.39 -13.71
CA ASP A 86 -1.64 -11.86 -14.00
C ASP A 86 -2.44 -11.34 -12.79
N LYS A 87 -1.83 -11.31 -11.60
CA LYS A 87 -2.52 -10.98 -10.34
C LYS A 87 -1.98 -9.76 -9.61
N LEU A 88 -0.82 -9.23 -9.98
CA LEU A 88 -0.20 -8.16 -9.20
C LEU A 88 -0.95 -6.84 -9.36
N LEU A 89 -1.26 -6.24 -8.22
CA LEU A 89 -1.99 -4.98 -8.12
C LEU A 89 -1.16 -3.96 -7.36
N PHE A 90 -0.84 -2.89 -8.07
CA PHE A 90 -0.16 -1.71 -7.57
C PHE A 90 -1.17 -0.61 -7.25
N TRP A 91 -0.81 0.31 -6.35
CA TRP A 91 -1.75 1.34 -5.96
C TRP A 91 -1.05 2.62 -5.49
N SER A 92 -1.75 3.74 -5.57
CA SER A 92 -1.27 5.02 -5.03
C SER A 92 -2.43 5.84 -4.50
N LYS A 93 -2.35 6.24 -3.23
CA LYS A 93 -3.39 7.03 -2.53
C LYS A 93 -4.78 6.37 -2.54
N THR A 94 -4.82 5.03 -2.58
CA THR A 94 -6.03 4.19 -2.67
C THR A 94 -6.01 2.97 -1.74
N HIS A 95 -5.17 3.00 -0.69
CA HIS A 95 -4.91 1.89 0.25
C HIS A 95 -6.17 1.12 0.67
N ASP A 96 -7.11 1.79 1.33
CA ASP A 96 -8.28 1.13 1.93
C ASP A 96 -9.21 0.52 0.89
N LEU A 97 -9.36 1.19 -0.26
CA LEU A 97 -10.19 0.70 -1.36
C LEU A 97 -9.56 -0.56 -1.98
N VAL A 98 -8.25 -0.53 -2.20
CA VAL A 98 -7.50 -1.62 -2.82
C VAL A 98 -7.49 -2.87 -1.95
N HIS A 99 -7.28 -2.72 -0.64
CA HIS A 99 -7.33 -3.86 0.29
C HIS A 99 -8.74 -4.44 0.38
N SER A 100 -9.78 -3.58 0.38
CA SER A 100 -11.18 -4.04 0.31
C SER A 100 -11.45 -4.79 -1.00
N TYR A 101 -10.92 -4.30 -2.12
CA TYR A 101 -11.07 -4.90 -3.45
C TYR A 101 -10.34 -6.24 -3.58
N SER A 102 -9.10 -6.32 -3.09
CA SER A 102 -8.32 -7.55 -3.06
C SER A 102 -9.03 -8.62 -2.22
N ALA A 103 -9.47 -8.27 -1.01
CA ALA A 103 -10.19 -9.17 -0.12
C ALA A 103 -11.52 -9.67 -0.70
N ALA A 104 -12.31 -8.77 -1.34
CA ALA A 104 -13.60 -9.11 -1.90
C ALA A 104 -13.50 -9.97 -3.17
N THR A 105 -12.52 -9.72 -4.02
CA THR A 105 -12.37 -10.45 -5.29
C THR A 105 -11.51 -11.69 -5.17
N ARG A 106 -10.53 -11.70 -4.25
CA ARG A 106 -9.47 -12.72 -4.13
C ARG A 106 -8.71 -12.98 -5.43
N ARG A 107 -8.73 -12.01 -6.35
CA ARG A 107 -8.09 -12.12 -7.68
C ARG A 107 -6.70 -11.51 -7.70
N PHE A 108 -6.47 -10.52 -6.85
CA PHE A 108 -5.27 -9.71 -6.88
C PHE A 108 -4.36 -10.02 -5.72
N TRP A 109 -3.08 -9.71 -5.91
CA TRP A 109 -2.04 -9.73 -4.92
C TRP A 109 -1.45 -8.33 -4.86
N THR A 110 -1.52 -7.71 -3.71
CA THR A 110 -0.84 -6.45 -3.39
C THR A 110 0.54 -6.75 -2.81
N LEU A 111 1.34 -5.70 -2.58
CA LEU A 111 2.63 -5.86 -1.90
C LEU A 111 2.43 -6.43 -0.49
N GLU A 112 1.37 -5.98 0.18
CA GLU A 112 0.97 -6.34 1.53
C GLU A 112 0.53 -7.82 1.64
N ASP A 113 0.17 -8.44 0.51
CA ASP A 113 -0.15 -9.88 0.43
C ASP A 113 1.11 -10.77 0.29
N THR A 114 2.30 -10.20 0.07
CA THR A 114 3.58 -10.95 0.06
C THR A 114 4.04 -11.31 1.48
N LEU A 115 4.99 -12.25 1.65
CA LEU A 115 5.49 -12.58 2.99
C LEU A 115 6.03 -11.35 3.73
N VAL A 116 6.89 -10.57 3.07
CA VAL A 116 7.50 -9.37 3.68
C VAL A 116 6.43 -8.31 3.92
N GLY A 117 5.55 -8.06 2.94
CA GLY A 117 4.44 -7.12 3.12
C GLY A 117 3.58 -7.51 4.31
N TYR A 118 3.13 -8.75 4.37
CA TYR A 118 2.27 -9.28 5.43
C TYR A 118 2.93 -9.17 6.81
N MET A 119 4.21 -9.51 6.93
CA MET A 119 4.95 -9.42 8.18
C MET A 119 5.03 -7.99 8.72
N PHE A 120 5.25 -7.00 7.85
CA PHE A 120 5.61 -5.64 8.26
C PHE A 120 4.50 -4.59 8.02
N ASN A 121 3.34 -4.98 7.45
CA ASN A 121 2.26 -4.05 7.13
C ASN A 121 1.78 -3.27 8.36
N ASP A 122 1.57 -1.96 8.22
CA ASP A 122 1.14 -1.04 9.30
C ASP A 122 2.05 -0.99 10.55
N LEU A 123 3.28 -1.51 10.48
CA LEU A 123 4.25 -1.43 11.58
C LEU A 123 5.22 -0.25 11.41
N ILE A 124 5.64 0.33 12.53
CA ILE A 124 6.62 1.41 12.61
C ILE A 124 7.82 0.90 13.41
N TRP A 125 9.04 1.24 12.97
CA TRP A 125 10.25 0.86 13.69
C TRP A 125 11.40 1.83 13.43
N CYS A 126 12.24 2.02 14.44
CA CYS A 126 13.52 2.68 14.34
C CYS A 126 14.47 2.17 15.44
N GLY A 127 15.77 2.30 15.20
CA GLY A 127 16.79 2.04 16.21
C GLY A 127 16.87 3.16 17.26
N MET A 128 17.72 2.99 18.26
CA MET A 128 18.18 4.09 19.12
C MET A 128 19.21 4.96 18.38
N GLU A 129 19.41 6.20 18.84
CA GLU A 129 20.50 7.07 18.34
C GLU A 129 21.88 6.45 18.59
N GLU A 130 22.05 5.81 19.75
CA GLU A 130 23.19 4.95 20.02
C GLU A 130 23.01 3.59 19.34
N ARG A 131 23.98 3.20 18.50
CA ARG A 131 23.97 1.90 17.82
C ARG A 131 24.00 0.74 18.83
N ASP A 132 23.44 -0.39 18.42
CA ASP A 132 23.44 -1.65 19.17
C ASP A 132 22.67 -1.62 20.51
N ARG A 133 21.91 -0.55 20.78
CA ARG A 133 21.03 -0.44 21.96
C ARG A 133 19.62 -0.99 21.77
N GLY A 134 19.28 -1.45 20.57
CA GLY A 134 17.96 -1.98 20.22
C GLY A 134 17.05 -0.94 19.57
N PHE A 135 15.74 -1.17 19.65
CA PHE A 135 14.70 -0.31 19.08
C PHE A 135 14.33 0.83 20.01
N ASN A 136 14.00 1.99 19.43
CA ASN A 136 13.44 3.11 20.19
C ASN A 136 11.90 3.02 20.19
N PHE A 137 11.32 2.67 21.33
CA PHE A 137 9.87 2.58 21.52
C PHE A 137 9.23 3.90 21.96
N SER A 138 10.04 4.91 22.29
CA SER A 138 9.56 6.21 22.75
C SER A 138 9.28 7.16 21.61
N ALA A 139 10.16 7.22 20.60
CA ALA A 139 10.05 8.13 19.47
C ALA A 139 10.77 7.59 18.23
N CYS A 140 10.24 7.85 17.05
CA CYS A 140 10.91 7.61 15.77
C CYS A 140 10.86 8.88 14.92
N PRO A 141 11.89 9.12 14.07
CA PRO A 141 11.89 10.27 13.18
C PRO A 141 10.69 10.23 12.24
N GLU A 142 10.17 11.40 11.87
CA GLU A 142 9.13 11.47 10.85
C GLU A 142 9.67 11.02 9.48
N TRP A 143 8.78 10.51 8.63
CA TRP A 143 9.11 10.07 7.28
C TRP A 143 9.78 11.14 6.41
N SER A 144 9.46 12.41 6.65
CA SER A 144 9.98 13.58 5.94
C SER A 144 11.36 14.01 6.41
N GLU A 145 11.79 13.61 7.60
CA GLU A 145 13.01 14.11 8.24
C GLU A 145 14.28 13.56 7.60
N CYS A 146 14.23 12.35 7.03
CA CYS A 146 15.43 11.78 6.44
C CYS A 146 15.22 10.80 5.29
N VAL A 147 16.16 10.85 4.36
CA VAL A 147 16.16 10.04 3.12
C VAL A 147 16.36 8.55 3.41
N ASN A 148 17.18 8.20 4.42
CA ASN A 148 17.50 6.83 4.79
C ASN A 148 16.71 6.40 6.05
N HIS A 149 15.40 6.63 6.02
CA HIS A 149 14.47 6.17 7.05
C HIS A 149 14.30 4.63 6.99
N PRO A 150 14.36 3.89 8.11
CA PRO A 150 14.34 2.42 8.12
C PRO A 150 13.11 1.83 7.45
N VAL A 151 11.94 2.34 7.82
CA VAL A 151 10.67 1.86 7.27
C VAL A 151 10.59 2.15 5.77
N TYR A 152 11.06 3.33 5.34
CA TYR A 152 11.07 3.71 3.91
C TYR A 152 12.03 2.84 3.10
N SER A 153 13.22 2.59 3.64
CA SER A 153 14.22 1.73 3.01
C SER A 153 13.74 0.29 2.84
N LEU A 154 12.99 -0.27 3.80
CA LEU A 154 12.38 -1.59 3.66
C LEU A 154 11.33 -1.60 2.56
N TRP A 155 10.36 -0.68 2.61
CA TRP A 155 9.28 -0.62 1.62
C TRP A 155 9.80 -0.33 0.23
N LYS A 156 10.80 0.54 0.07
CA LYS A 156 11.47 0.77 -1.21
C LYS A 156 12.06 -0.51 -1.79
N LYS A 157 12.69 -1.37 -0.96
CA LYS A 157 13.20 -2.65 -1.45
C LYS A 157 12.09 -3.65 -1.73
N ALA A 158 11.06 -3.70 -0.90
CA ALA A 158 9.90 -4.58 -1.09
C ALA A 158 9.17 -4.25 -2.40
N SER A 159 8.85 -2.97 -2.62
CA SER A 159 8.25 -2.44 -3.85
C SER A 159 9.09 -2.74 -5.08
N GLN A 160 10.42 -2.55 -5.00
CA GLN A 160 11.31 -2.92 -6.10
C GLN A 160 11.19 -4.42 -6.43
N ASN A 161 11.33 -5.30 -5.44
CA ASN A 161 11.27 -6.74 -5.66
C ASN A 161 9.90 -7.19 -6.19
N PHE A 162 8.81 -6.58 -5.70
CA PHE A 162 7.45 -6.87 -6.14
C PHE A 162 7.23 -6.51 -7.61
N ALA A 163 7.73 -5.35 -8.04
CA ALA A 163 7.69 -4.95 -9.43
C ALA A 163 8.62 -5.79 -10.34
N GLU A 164 9.82 -6.13 -9.88
CA GLU A 164 10.75 -7.01 -10.61
C GLU A 164 10.16 -8.42 -10.83
N ALA A 165 9.34 -8.90 -9.89
CA ALA A 165 8.68 -10.20 -9.96
C ALA A 165 7.39 -10.19 -10.81
N ALA A 166 6.96 -9.02 -11.33
CA ALA A 166 5.72 -8.92 -12.08
C ALA A 166 5.80 -9.56 -13.47
N CYS A 167 4.75 -10.32 -13.80
CA CYS A 167 4.59 -11.00 -15.08
C CYS A 167 3.12 -11.05 -15.50
N GLY A 168 2.89 -11.10 -16.82
CA GLY A 168 1.55 -11.08 -17.38
C GLY A 168 0.85 -9.73 -17.19
N ASN A 169 -0.44 -9.77 -16.91
CA ASN A 169 -1.27 -8.60 -16.72
C ASN A 169 -1.14 -8.05 -15.29
N ILE A 170 -0.79 -6.78 -15.16
CA ILE A 170 -0.81 -6.09 -13.87
C ILE A 170 -1.96 -5.09 -13.83
N THR A 171 -2.37 -4.71 -12.63
CA THR A 171 -3.35 -3.65 -12.40
C THR A 171 -2.72 -2.54 -11.58
N VAL A 172 -3.01 -1.28 -11.90
CA VAL A 172 -2.70 -0.14 -11.02
C VAL A 172 -3.98 0.63 -10.72
N ILE A 173 -4.25 0.90 -9.44
CA ILE A 173 -5.41 1.69 -9.00
C ILE A 173 -4.94 3.04 -8.45
N LEU A 174 -5.38 4.12 -9.09
CA LEU A 174 -5.00 5.50 -8.79
C LEU A 174 -6.21 6.34 -8.39
N ASN A 175 -5.99 7.38 -7.58
CA ASN A 175 -7.06 8.25 -7.07
C ASN A 175 -7.25 9.49 -7.95
N GLY A 176 -8.29 9.48 -8.79
CA GLY A 176 -8.66 10.59 -9.66
C GLY A 176 -9.35 11.76 -8.95
N SER A 177 -9.69 11.62 -7.66
CA SER A 177 -10.21 12.74 -6.85
C SER A 177 -9.12 13.61 -6.24
N LEU A 178 -7.86 13.33 -6.55
CA LEU A 178 -6.70 14.09 -6.09
C LEU A 178 -5.91 14.60 -7.31
N LYS A 179 -5.30 15.77 -7.15
CA LYS A 179 -4.26 16.22 -8.07
C LYS A 179 -3.04 15.31 -7.95
N ASP A 180 -2.34 15.11 -9.06
CA ASP A 180 -1.19 14.22 -9.19
C ASP A 180 -1.56 12.80 -8.76
N ALA A 181 -2.63 12.25 -9.37
CA ALA A 181 -3.09 10.89 -9.14
C ALA A 181 -1.96 9.88 -9.42
N PHE A 182 -1.20 10.13 -10.49
CA PHE A 182 0.14 9.62 -10.71
C PHE A 182 1.18 10.66 -10.25
N ASN A 183 2.17 10.22 -9.48
CA ASN A 183 3.30 11.06 -9.08
C ASN A 183 4.60 10.31 -9.28
N ARG A 184 5.51 10.87 -10.08
CA ARG A 184 6.81 10.26 -10.39
C ARG A 184 7.70 10.07 -9.14
N LYS A 185 7.45 10.80 -8.06
CA LYS A 185 8.16 10.70 -6.78
C LYS A 185 7.52 9.71 -5.79
N SER A 186 6.35 9.13 -6.10
CA SER A 186 5.71 8.12 -5.25
C SER A 186 6.43 6.77 -5.32
N MET A 187 6.11 5.85 -4.42
CA MET A 187 6.63 4.48 -4.46
C MET A 187 6.29 3.80 -5.81
N PHE A 188 5.04 3.93 -6.25
CA PHE A 188 4.63 3.45 -7.56
C PHE A 188 5.42 4.12 -8.69
N GLY A 189 5.44 5.45 -8.72
CA GLY A 189 6.01 6.18 -9.85
C GLY A 189 7.54 6.08 -9.96
N GLY A 190 8.26 6.12 -8.85
CA GLY A 190 9.72 6.23 -8.82
C GLY A 190 10.46 4.95 -8.48
N VAL A 191 9.77 3.91 -8.04
CA VAL A 191 10.38 2.62 -7.67
C VAL A 191 9.75 1.49 -8.46
N GLU A 192 8.44 1.28 -8.32
CA GLU A 192 7.77 0.11 -8.88
C GLU A 192 7.72 0.19 -10.41
N LEU A 193 7.20 1.30 -10.95
CA LEU A 193 7.11 1.52 -12.39
C LEU A 193 8.47 1.32 -13.05
N ASP A 194 9.53 1.92 -12.51
CA ASP A 194 10.90 1.81 -13.06
C ASP A 194 11.47 0.39 -13.00
N SER A 195 11.01 -0.41 -12.06
CA SER A 195 11.47 -1.78 -11.87
C SER A 195 10.67 -2.81 -12.71
N LEU A 196 9.54 -2.41 -13.31
CA LEU A 196 8.78 -3.28 -14.21
C LEU A 196 9.58 -3.64 -15.47
N ASN A 197 9.53 -4.92 -15.84
CA ASN A 197 10.17 -5.44 -17.05
C ASN A 197 9.15 -5.56 -18.20
N PRO A 198 9.28 -4.79 -19.30
CA PRO A 198 8.34 -4.83 -20.43
C PRO A 198 8.36 -6.15 -21.21
N ARG A 199 9.35 -7.02 -21.01
CA ARG A 199 9.37 -8.36 -21.59
C ARG A 199 8.53 -9.36 -20.80
N MET A 200 8.31 -9.12 -19.51
CA MET A 200 7.60 -10.02 -18.61
C MET A 200 6.16 -9.57 -18.38
N VAL A 201 5.93 -8.27 -18.30
CA VAL A 201 4.60 -7.67 -18.14
C VAL A 201 3.97 -7.49 -19.52
N THR A 202 2.88 -8.22 -19.77
CA THR A 202 2.17 -8.20 -21.05
C THR A 202 1.24 -6.99 -21.18
N HIS A 203 0.63 -6.57 -20.07
CA HIS A 203 -0.36 -5.50 -20.09
C HIS A 203 -0.49 -4.77 -18.75
N VAL A 204 -0.62 -3.44 -18.78
CA VAL A 204 -0.86 -2.60 -17.61
C VAL A 204 -2.29 -2.08 -17.62
N ASN A 205 -3.13 -2.56 -16.70
CA ASN A 205 -4.51 -2.10 -16.55
C ASN A 205 -4.56 -0.93 -15.55
N ILE A 206 -4.73 0.28 -16.03
CA ILE A 206 -4.85 1.48 -15.20
C ILE A 206 -6.33 1.67 -14.85
N LYS A 207 -6.63 1.75 -13.55
CA LYS A 207 -7.96 2.09 -13.05
C LYS A 207 -7.89 3.40 -12.29
N VAL A 208 -8.52 4.44 -12.82
CA VAL A 208 -8.62 5.74 -12.16
C VAL A 208 -9.95 5.78 -11.43
N VAL A 209 -9.89 5.83 -10.10
CA VAL A 209 -11.07 5.82 -9.25
C VAL A 209 -11.25 7.19 -8.63
N THR A 210 -12.46 7.72 -8.74
CA THR A 210 -12.88 8.91 -8.01
C THR A 210 -13.68 8.51 -6.77
N ASN A 211 -13.45 9.26 -5.70
CA ASN A 211 -14.26 9.15 -4.49
C ASN A 211 -15.69 9.55 -4.83
N LEU A 212 -16.68 8.84 -4.27
CA LEU A 212 -18.08 9.09 -4.59
C LEU A 212 -18.52 10.55 -4.31
N GLU A 213 -18.04 11.16 -3.21
CA GLU A 213 -18.30 12.56 -2.82
C GLU A 213 -17.21 13.52 -3.30
N GLY A 214 -16.13 12.99 -3.87
CA GLY A 214 -14.97 13.78 -4.22
C GLY A 214 -15.11 14.48 -5.58
N PRO A 215 -14.29 15.52 -5.82
CA PRO A 215 -14.19 16.11 -7.14
C PRO A 215 -13.64 15.09 -8.15
N TYR A 216 -13.98 15.27 -9.43
CA TYR A 216 -13.36 14.55 -10.54
C TYR A 216 -12.19 15.40 -11.06
N ILE A 217 -10.98 15.18 -10.53
CA ILE A 217 -9.80 16.01 -10.83
C ILE A 217 -8.99 15.43 -11.98
N GLU A 218 -8.71 14.14 -11.94
CA GLU A 218 -7.91 13.42 -12.94
C GLU A 218 -8.65 12.21 -13.48
N SER A 219 -8.37 11.89 -14.74
CA SER A 219 -9.02 10.83 -15.51
C SER A 219 -8.03 10.24 -16.50
N CYS A 220 -8.41 9.18 -17.21
CA CYS A 220 -7.58 8.56 -18.25
C CYS A 220 -7.15 9.51 -19.38
N THR A 221 -7.84 10.63 -19.55
CA THR A 221 -7.59 11.61 -20.62
C THR A 221 -7.05 12.95 -20.12
N GLN A 222 -6.85 13.12 -18.81
CA GLN A 222 -6.41 14.40 -18.24
C GLN A 222 -5.45 14.27 -17.06
N GLY A 223 -4.64 15.31 -16.82
CA GLY A 223 -3.75 15.39 -15.67
C GLY A 223 -2.58 14.41 -15.74
N SER A 224 -2.08 14.01 -14.57
CA SER A 224 -0.86 13.21 -14.45
C SER A 224 -0.99 11.77 -15.00
N ILE A 225 -2.22 11.27 -15.17
CA ILE A 225 -2.49 9.96 -15.78
C ILE A 225 -2.02 9.91 -17.24
N VAL A 226 -2.15 11.01 -17.97
CA VAL A 226 -1.63 11.12 -19.35
C VAL A 226 -0.11 10.99 -19.38
N ASP A 227 0.58 11.49 -18.36
CA ASP A 227 2.04 11.36 -18.26
C ASP A 227 2.47 9.92 -17.92
N LEU A 228 1.71 9.22 -17.07
CA LEU A 228 1.89 7.77 -16.86
C LEU A 228 1.73 7.00 -18.18
N ILE A 229 0.68 7.29 -18.95
CA ILE A 229 0.43 6.65 -20.25
C ILE A 229 1.60 6.89 -21.22
N LYS A 230 2.13 8.11 -21.29
CA LYS A 230 3.33 8.42 -22.10
C LYS A 230 4.55 7.60 -21.67
N ILE A 231 4.77 7.44 -20.36
CA ILE A 231 5.88 6.64 -19.82
C ILE A 231 5.70 5.17 -20.22
N LEU A 232 4.51 4.61 -20.05
CA LEU A 232 4.21 3.22 -20.41
C LEU A 232 4.42 2.97 -21.91
N HIS A 233 3.89 3.85 -22.75
CA HIS A 233 4.09 3.80 -24.20
C HIS A 233 5.57 3.86 -24.58
N THR A 234 6.32 4.84 -24.05
CA THR A 234 7.75 5.02 -24.35
C THR A 234 8.59 3.82 -23.92
N ARG A 235 8.18 3.13 -22.86
CA ARG A 235 8.87 1.91 -22.36
C ARG A 235 8.38 0.62 -23.01
N GLY A 236 7.46 0.70 -23.98
CA GLY A 236 7.00 -0.44 -24.76
C GLY A 236 5.97 -1.32 -24.06
N PHE A 237 5.27 -0.81 -23.04
CA PHE A 237 4.17 -1.55 -22.42
C PHE A 237 2.87 -1.37 -23.20
N HIS A 238 2.10 -2.45 -23.32
CA HIS A 238 0.68 -2.34 -23.64
C HIS A 238 -0.10 -1.91 -22.39
N TRP A 239 -1.12 -1.09 -22.57
CA TRP A 239 -1.90 -0.57 -21.47
C TRP A 239 -3.35 -0.35 -21.87
N THR A 240 -4.22 -0.35 -20.86
CA THR A 240 -5.59 0.17 -20.93
C THR A 240 -5.80 1.11 -19.76
N CYS A 241 -6.68 2.09 -19.92
CA CYS A 241 -7.08 2.97 -18.84
C CYS A 241 -8.60 3.00 -18.75
N THR A 242 -9.13 2.83 -17.54
CA THR A 242 -10.56 2.87 -17.26
C THR A 242 -10.84 3.84 -16.12
N ASP A 243 -11.65 4.85 -16.43
CA ASP A 243 -12.30 5.69 -15.43
C ASP A 243 -13.53 4.96 -14.88
N ASN A 244 -13.78 5.10 -13.58
CA ASN A 244 -15.05 4.67 -12.95
C ASN A 244 -15.39 3.17 -13.16
N ASP A 245 -14.43 2.28 -12.86
CA ASP A 245 -14.68 0.83 -12.86
C ASP A 245 -15.89 0.47 -11.96
N LEU A 246 -16.87 -0.22 -12.54
CA LEU A 246 -18.14 -0.54 -11.89
C LEU A 246 -17.95 -1.35 -10.61
N THR A 247 -16.96 -2.26 -10.56
CA THR A 247 -16.73 -3.09 -9.36
C THR A 247 -16.19 -2.24 -8.22
N LEU A 248 -15.27 -1.32 -8.52
CA LEU A 248 -14.72 -0.38 -7.54
C LEU A 248 -15.79 0.61 -7.07
N MET A 249 -16.67 1.07 -7.96
CA MET A 249 -17.81 1.90 -7.59
C MET A 249 -18.77 1.16 -6.63
N ILE A 250 -19.14 -0.08 -6.95
CA ILE A 250 -19.99 -0.92 -6.07
C ILE A 250 -19.37 -1.06 -4.68
N LEU A 251 -18.05 -1.31 -4.60
CA LEU A 251 -17.37 -1.42 -3.31
C LEU A 251 -17.39 -0.12 -2.50
N GLN A 252 -17.22 1.04 -3.15
CA GLN A 252 -17.38 2.33 -2.48
C GLN A 252 -18.82 2.51 -1.97
N CYS A 253 -19.81 2.13 -2.78
CA CYS A 253 -21.22 2.23 -2.42
C CYS A 253 -21.62 1.34 -1.25
N MET A 254 -20.92 0.22 -1.01
CA MET A 254 -21.15 -0.59 0.19
C MET A 254 -20.83 0.16 1.49
N LYS A 255 -19.90 1.13 1.45
CA LYS A 255 -19.56 1.98 2.60
C LYS A 255 -20.57 3.11 2.82
N ASN A 256 -21.11 3.68 1.73
CA ASN A 256 -22.12 4.74 1.80
C ASN A 256 -23.27 4.52 0.78
N PRO A 257 -24.22 3.61 1.08
CA PRO A 257 -25.23 3.18 0.10
C PRO A 257 -26.29 4.23 -0.22
N LYS A 258 -26.45 5.25 0.65
CA LYS A 258 -27.44 6.33 0.48
C LYS A 258 -26.97 7.43 -0.46
N GLN A 259 -25.72 7.35 -0.91
CA GLN A 259 -25.15 8.37 -1.74
C GLN A 259 -25.78 8.38 -3.14
N TYR A 260 -25.95 9.58 -3.71
CA TYR A 260 -26.64 9.75 -4.99
C TYR A 260 -26.01 8.92 -6.13
N SER A 261 -24.68 8.89 -6.22
CA SER A 261 -23.94 8.09 -7.21
C SER A 261 -24.13 6.57 -7.06
N CYS A 262 -24.68 6.12 -5.93
CA CYS A 262 -24.95 4.71 -5.61
C CYS A 262 -26.41 4.28 -5.83
N LEU A 263 -27.29 5.21 -6.21
CA LEU A 263 -28.71 4.92 -6.43
C LEU A 263 -28.92 3.86 -7.53
N THR A 264 -28.12 3.91 -8.59
CA THR A 264 -28.14 2.91 -9.69
C THR A 264 -27.80 1.49 -9.21
N CYS A 265 -26.92 1.36 -8.21
CA CYS A 265 -26.62 0.07 -7.57
C CYS A 265 -27.79 -0.40 -6.69
N SER A 266 -28.43 0.52 -5.97
CA SER A 266 -29.59 0.23 -5.10
C SER A 266 -30.84 -0.18 -5.89
N ASP A 267 -31.14 0.50 -6.99
CA ASP A 267 -32.30 0.20 -7.83
C ASP A 267 -32.18 -1.16 -8.52
N SER A 268 -30.95 -1.55 -8.89
CA SER A 268 -30.66 -2.88 -9.46
C SER A 268 -30.86 -4.03 -8.45
N LEU A 269 -30.65 -3.77 -7.15
CA LEU A 269 -30.90 -4.74 -6.08
C LEU A 269 -32.38 -4.85 -5.70
N LEU A 270 -33.13 -3.74 -5.77
CA LEU A 270 -34.57 -3.70 -5.49
C LEU A 270 -35.40 -4.31 -6.61
N ASN A 271 -35.00 -4.13 -7.87
CA ASN A 271 -35.68 -4.74 -9.02
C ASN A 271 -35.53 -6.27 -9.10
N ARG A 272 -34.53 -6.87 -8.43
CA ARG A 272 -34.42 -8.33 -8.28
C ARG A 272 -35.36 -8.93 -7.22
N LYS A 273 -35.97 -8.11 -6.37
CA LYS A 273 -36.91 -8.57 -5.32
C LYS A 273 -38.37 -8.54 -5.76
N ARG A 274 -38.69 -8.13 -6.99
CA ARG A 274 -40.04 -8.32 -7.55
C ARG A 274 -40.11 -9.71 -8.17
N PRO A 275 -40.89 -10.66 -7.63
CA PRO A 275 -41.26 -11.85 -8.39
C PRO A 275 -41.94 -11.36 -9.66
N VAL A 276 -41.58 -11.94 -10.81
CA VAL A 276 -42.45 -11.87 -11.98
C VAL A 276 -43.63 -12.76 -11.67
N LEU A 277 -44.73 -12.12 -11.24
CA LEU A 277 -46.08 -12.63 -10.97
C LEU A 277 -46.19 -13.79 -9.98
#